data_AF-A0A969MR24-F1
#
_entry.id   AF-A0A969MR24-F1
#
_cell.length_a   1.000
_cell.length_b   1.000
_cell.length_c   1.000
_cell.angle_alpha   90.00
_cell.angle_beta   90.00
_cell.angle_gamma   90.00
#
_symmetry.space_group_name_H-M   'P 1'
#
loop_
_entity.id
_entity.type
_entity.pdbx_description
1 polymer ?
#
loop_
_entity_poly.entity_id
_entity_poly.type
_entity_poly.pdbx_seq_one_letter_code
_entity_poly.pdbx_strand_id
1 'polypeptide(L)'
;MWKQEIDLGIIEYIQRFEEFYNHKVEYSVTFVDAMENNVVGVCYYWSNGGRSVKISKEFWALSHDLERESLIFHELGHCSLNRDHTTETIAYNNYSVPRSIMYPYIFGGSHYYEERRDEYIQELFSGTSLKRSIANIDRVIYN
;
A
#
# COMPACT_ATOMS: atom_id res chain seq x y z
N MET A 1 -9.87 -9.29 25.80
CA MET A 1 -9.96 -9.55 24.35
C MET A 1 -10.11 -8.19 23.68
N TRP A 2 -9.08 -7.70 22.97
CA TRP A 2 -9.20 -6.44 22.22
C TRP A 2 -10.09 -6.69 21.02
N LYS A 3 -11.12 -5.87 20.82
CA LYS A 3 -12.02 -6.00 19.69
C LYS A 3 -11.40 -5.25 18.51
N GLN A 4 -11.30 -5.92 17.36
CA GLN A 4 -10.95 -5.27 16.11
C GLN A 4 -11.98 -4.18 15.77
N GLU A 5 -11.50 -3.02 15.38
CA GLU A 5 -12.32 -1.88 14.95
C GLU A 5 -11.90 -1.48 13.54
N ILE A 6 -12.86 -1.54 12.60
CA ILE A 6 -12.68 -1.10 11.22
C ILE A 6 -13.77 -0.08 10.91
N ASP A 7 -13.37 1.12 10.49
CA ASP A 7 -14.32 2.13 10.03
C ASP A 7 -14.93 1.74 8.67
N LEU A 8 -16.25 1.88 8.54
CA LEU A 8 -17.02 1.44 7.36
C LEU A 8 -16.48 2.00 6.04
N GLY A 9 -16.02 3.26 6.04
CA GLY A 9 -15.47 3.92 4.86
C GLY A 9 -14.17 3.31 4.34
N ILE A 10 -13.50 2.45 5.11
CA ILE A 10 -12.21 1.85 4.77
C ILE A 10 -12.37 0.40 4.26
N ILE A 11 -13.51 -0.24 4.57
CA ILE A 11 -13.72 -1.69 4.37
C ILE A 11 -13.42 -2.13 2.93
N GLU A 12 -13.88 -1.39 1.93
CA GLU A 12 -13.69 -1.77 0.53
C GLU A 12 -12.20 -1.78 0.12
N TYR A 13 -11.37 -0.92 0.70
CA TYR A 13 -9.93 -0.86 0.42
C TYR A 13 -9.19 -1.99 1.13
N ILE A 14 -9.61 -2.35 2.35
CA ILE A 14 -9.09 -3.53 3.05
C ILE A 14 -9.44 -4.79 2.27
N GLN A 15 -10.69 -4.93 1.81
CA GLN A 15 -11.11 -6.10 1.03
C GLN A 15 -10.29 -6.24 -0.26
N ARG A 16 -10.09 -5.14 -1.00
CA ARG A 16 -9.18 -5.10 -2.15
C ARG A 16 -7.77 -5.56 -1.78
N PHE A 17 -7.20 -5.06 -0.69
CA PHE A 17 -5.88 -5.50 -0.24
C PHE A 17 -5.85 -6.99 0.10
N GLU A 18 -6.85 -7.51 0.81
CA GLU A 18 -6.97 -8.91 1.21
C GLU A 18 -7.07 -9.86 0.00
N GLU A 19 -7.69 -9.43 -1.10
CA GLU A 19 -7.76 -10.20 -2.35
C GLU A 19 -6.36 -10.46 -2.92
N PHE A 20 -5.46 -9.48 -2.86
CA PHE A 20 -4.06 -9.65 -3.29
C PHE A 20 -3.20 -10.33 -2.22
N TYR A 21 -3.45 -10.02 -0.94
CA TYR A 21 -2.65 -10.52 0.18
C TYR A 21 -2.92 -12.00 0.49
N ASN A 22 -4.12 -12.50 0.18
CA ASN A 22 -4.60 -13.84 0.53
C ASN A 22 -4.57 -14.14 2.04
N HIS A 23 -4.63 -13.10 2.87
CA HIS A 23 -4.75 -13.16 4.32
C HIS A 23 -5.65 -12.02 4.80
N LYS A 24 -6.34 -12.24 5.92
CA LYS A 24 -7.20 -11.22 6.52
C LYS A 24 -6.39 -10.21 7.30
N VAL A 25 -6.83 -8.96 7.28
CA VAL A 25 -6.35 -7.93 8.20
C VAL A 25 -7.02 -8.19 9.54
N GLU A 26 -6.24 -8.59 10.55
CA GLU A 26 -6.74 -8.98 11.89
C GLU A 26 -6.47 -7.90 12.96
N TYR A 27 -6.21 -6.67 12.53
CA TYR A 27 -5.97 -5.51 13.39
C TYR A 27 -6.89 -4.33 13.05
N SER A 28 -6.95 -3.35 13.94
CA SER A 28 -7.81 -2.19 13.77
C SER A 28 -7.27 -1.21 12.74
N VAL A 29 -8.15 -0.74 11.86
CA VAL A 29 -7.87 0.29 10.85
C VAL A 29 -8.95 1.35 10.98
N THR A 30 -8.57 2.52 11.48
CA THR A 30 -9.54 3.51 11.97
C THR A 30 -9.12 4.93 11.60
N PHE A 31 -10.11 5.81 11.53
CA PHE A 31 -9.94 7.22 11.33
C PHE A 31 -9.59 7.96 12.62
N VAL A 32 -8.81 9.03 12.50
CA VAL A 32 -8.50 9.96 13.59
C VAL A 32 -8.63 11.41 13.11
N ASP A 33 -9.01 12.31 14.02
CA ASP A 33 -9.21 13.73 13.73
C ASP A 33 -7.90 14.50 13.64
N ALA A 34 -6.87 14.07 14.37
CA ALA A 34 -5.56 14.70 14.38
C ALA A 34 -4.46 13.66 14.18
N MET A 35 -3.49 14.03 13.35
CA MET A 35 -2.25 13.30 13.13
C MET A 35 -1.07 14.20 13.46
N GLU A 36 -0.04 13.64 14.08
CA GLU A 36 1.18 14.37 14.40
C GLU A 36 2.15 14.38 13.21
N ASN A 37 3.15 15.26 13.23
CA ASN A 37 4.29 15.24 12.29
C ASN A 37 3.92 15.30 10.79
N ASN A 38 2.78 15.88 10.45
CA ASN A 38 2.27 16.00 9.07
C ASN A 38 2.13 14.65 8.32
N VAL A 39 1.91 13.54 9.03
CA VAL A 39 1.56 12.27 8.37
C VAL A 39 0.06 12.16 8.15
N VAL A 40 -0.35 11.46 7.08
CA VAL A 40 -1.77 11.27 6.71
C VAL A 40 -2.28 9.86 6.98
N GLY A 41 -1.35 8.93 7.22
CA GLY A 41 -1.57 7.56 7.68
C GLY A 41 -0.40 7.14 8.56
N VAL A 42 -0.63 6.15 9.43
CA VAL A 42 0.44 5.49 10.18
C VAL A 42 0.03 4.08 10.61
N CYS A 43 0.95 3.14 10.42
CA CYS A 43 0.95 1.83 11.05
C CYS A 43 1.68 1.89 12.41
N TYR A 44 0.94 1.71 13.50
CA TYR A 44 1.49 1.42 14.81
C TYR A 44 1.76 -0.07 14.96
N TYR A 45 2.90 -0.39 15.54
CA TYR A 45 3.26 -1.75 15.92
C TYR A 45 3.93 -1.77 17.28
N TRP A 46 3.68 -2.83 18.03
CA TRP A 46 4.21 -3.01 19.38
C TRP A 46 5.06 -4.28 19.46
N SER A 47 5.97 -4.33 20.43
CA SER A 47 6.90 -5.46 20.63
C SER A 47 6.19 -6.80 20.91
N ASN A 48 4.94 -6.76 21.35
CA ASN A 48 4.10 -7.95 21.55
C ASN A 48 3.41 -8.45 20.27
N GLY A 49 3.74 -7.88 19.11
CA GLY A 49 3.16 -8.25 17.82
C GLY A 49 1.84 -7.54 17.48
N GLY A 50 1.30 -6.71 18.38
CA GLY A 50 0.12 -5.91 18.08
C GLY A 50 0.35 -4.95 16.92
N ARG A 51 -0.70 -4.69 16.13
CA ARG A 51 -0.70 -3.75 15.00
C ARG A 51 -1.96 -2.88 15.04
N SER A 52 -1.90 -1.67 14.50
CA SER A 52 -3.08 -0.84 14.22
C SER A 52 -2.74 0.24 13.21
N VAL A 53 -3.66 0.53 12.29
CA VAL A 53 -3.52 1.64 11.34
C VAL A 53 -4.44 2.78 11.73
N LYS A 54 -3.91 4.00 11.70
CA LYS A 54 -4.66 5.25 11.89
C LYS A 54 -4.57 6.10 10.63
N ILE A 55 -5.72 6.60 10.16
CA ILE A 55 -5.85 7.40 8.94
C ILE A 55 -6.42 8.78 9.28
N SER A 56 -5.86 9.84 8.70
CA SER A 56 -6.39 11.21 8.86
C SER A 56 -7.76 11.35 8.19
N LYS A 57 -8.78 11.77 8.95
CA LYS A 57 -10.11 12.10 8.38
C LYS A 57 -10.06 13.27 7.40
N GLU A 58 -9.25 14.28 7.71
CA GLU A 58 -9.13 15.48 6.87
C GLU A 58 -8.57 15.12 5.50
N PHE A 59 -7.46 14.37 5.47
CA PHE A 59 -6.90 13.90 4.21
C PHE A 59 -7.90 13.00 3.47
N TRP A 60 -8.48 12.01 4.16
CA TRP A 60 -9.43 11.08 3.57
C TRP A 60 -10.61 11.76 2.87
N ALA A 61 -11.17 12.80 3.50
CA ALA A 61 -12.31 13.55 2.97
C ALA A 61 -11.98 14.27 1.65
N LEU A 62 -10.72 14.66 1.45
CA LEU A 62 -10.25 15.37 0.27
C LEU A 62 -9.67 14.41 -0.80
N SER A 63 -9.28 13.20 -0.40
CA SER A 63 -8.69 12.21 -1.30
C SER A 63 -9.69 11.51 -2.21
N HIS A 64 -9.22 11.17 -3.40
CA HIS A 64 -9.98 10.43 -4.42
C HIS A 64 -9.77 8.92 -4.23
N ASP A 65 -10.48 8.06 -4.99
CA ASP A 65 -10.41 6.60 -4.79
C ASP A 65 -8.99 6.04 -4.87
N LEU A 66 -8.21 6.41 -5.89
CA LEU A 66 -6.85 5.90 -6.06
C LEU A 66 -5.87 6.43 -4.99
N GLU A 67 -6.08 7.65 -4.48
CA GLU A 67 -5.28 8.19 -3.36
C GLU A 67 -5.59 7.45 -2.06
N ARG A 68 -6.88 7.18 -1.80
CA ARG A 68 -7.31 6.40 -0.64
C ARG A 68 -6.77 4.98 -0.70
N GLU A 69 -6.81 4.35 -1.87
CA GLU A 69 -6.23 3.03 -2.08
C GLU A 69 -4.72 3.04 -1.84
N SER A 70 -3.99 3.97 -2.48
CA SER A 70 -2.54 4.10 -2.30
C SER A 70 -2.18 4.29 -0.83
N LEU A 71 -2.91 5.13 -0.08
CA LEU A 71 -2.72 5.34 1.35
C LEU A 71 -2.97 4.06 2.16
N ILE A 72 -4.12 3.41 1.98
CA ILE A 72 -4.44 2.18 2.72
C ILE A 72 -3.42 1.08 2.41
N PHE A 73 -3.06 0.90 1.14
CA PHE A 73 -2.09 -0.12 0.72
C PHE A 73 -0.68 0.18 1.26
N HIS A 74 -0.29 1.45 1.38
CA HIS A 74 0.96 1.85 2.03
C HIS A 74 1.00 1.44 3.50
N GLU A 75 -0.03 1.79 4.27
CA GLU A 75 -0.08 1.46 5.71
C GLU A 75 -0.21 -0.04 5.97
N LEU A 76 -1.00 -0.75 5.15
CA LEU A 76 -1.09 -2.20 5.22
C LEU A 76 0.22 -2.87 4.73
N GLY A 77 0.97 -2.23 3.84
CA GLY A 77 2.33 -2.64 3.49
C GLY A 77 3.27 -2.66 4.70
N HIS A 78 3.20 -1.62 5.55
CA HIS A 78 3.92 -1.61 6.82
C HIS A 78 3.41 -2.69 7.79
N CYS A 79 2.11 -2.75 8.03
CA CYS A 79 1.53 -3.55 9.11
C CYS A 79 1.38 -5.05 8.78
N SER A 80 1.04 -5.41 7.54
CA SER A 80 0.85 -6.79 7.08
C SER A 80 2.09 -7.39 6.43
N LEU A 81 2.85 -6.57 5.67
CA LEU A 81 3.96 -7.07 4.85
C LEU A 81 5.34 -6.76 5.46
N ASN A 82 5.40 -6.00 6.56
CA ASN A 82 6.64 -5.53 7.18
C ASN A 82 7.57 -4.82 6.18
N ARG A 83 6.99 -4.03 5.27
CA ARG A 83 7.79 -3.25 4.32
C ARG A 83 8.22 -1.94 4.93
N ASP A 84 9.47 -1.57 4.72
CA ASP A 84 9.97 -0.23 5.01
C ASP A 84 9.72 0.72 3.85
N HIS A 85 9.84 2.01 4.11
CA HIS A 85 9.86 3.00 3.04
C HIS A 85 11.03 2.76 2.07
N THR A 86 10.82 3.10 0.80
CA THR A 86 11.88 3.15 -0.20
C THR A 86 11.77 4.42 -1.03
N THR A 87 12.91 5.03 -1.34
CA THR A 87 12.97 6.21 -2.22
C THR A 87 13.41 5.85 -3.64
N GLU A 88 13.39 4.56 -3.99
CA GLU A 88 13.71 4.12 -5.36
C GLU A 88 12.73 4.70 -6.37
N THR A 89 13.26 5.14 -7.50
CA THR A 89 12.50 5.68 -8.62
C THR A 89 12.85 4.96 -9.92
N ILE A 90 11.97 5.08 -10.90
CA ILE A 90 12.14 4.54 -12.25
C ILE A 90 11.83 5.60 -13.30
N ALA A 91 12.46 5.48 -14.47
CA ALA A 91 12.16 6.33 -15.61
C ALA A 91 10.77 5.98 -16.18
N TYR A 92 9.98 7.01 -16.46
CA TYR A 92 8.67 6.90 -17.09
C TYR A 92 8.38 8.18 -17.89
N ASN A 93 8.23 8.08 -19.21
CA ASN A 93 7.94 9.21 -20.11
C ASN A 93 8.81 10.47 -19.88
N ASN A 94 10.14 10.28 -19.70
CA ASN A 94 11.13 11.31 -19.36
C ASN A 94 11.04 11.91 -17.94
N TYR A 95 10.16 11.39 -17.09
CA TYR A 95 10.09 11.70 -15.68
C TYR A 95 10.73 10.59 -14.83
N SER A 96 11.06 10.93 -13.59
CA SER A 96 11.40 9.95 -12.55
C SER A 96 10.19 9.80 -11.64
N VAL A 97 9.64 8.60 -11.53
CA VAL A 97 8.46 8.31 -10.71
C VAL A 97 8.81 7.29 -9.62
N PRO A 98 8.12 7.29 -8.47
CA PRO A 98 8.26 6.25 -7.45
C PRO A 98 8.21 4.85 -8.04
N ARG A 99 9.09 3.96 -7.56
CA ARG A 99 9.07 2.54 -7.97
C ARG A 99 8.05 1.71 -7.18
N SER A 100 7.68 2.16 -5.99
CA SER A 100 6.87 1.41 -5.02
C SER A 100 5.82 2.30 -4.38
N ILE A 101 4.68 1.72 -3.99
CA ILE A 101 3.69 2.36 -3.09
C ILE A 101 4.34 2.74 -1.75
N MET A 102 5.41 2.06 -1.35
CA MET A 102 6.17 2.36 -0.13
C MET A 102 7.05 3.61 -0.25
N TYR A 103 6.85 4.45 -1.25
CA TYR A 103 7.48 5.77 -1.30
C TYR A 103 6.96 6.64 -0.14
N PRO A 104 7.80 7.45 0.53
CA PRO A 104 7.38 8.21 1.73
C PRO A 104 6.22 9.22 1.57
N TYR A 105 5.74 9.50 0.36
CA TYR A 105 4.57 10.36 0.12
C TYR A 105 3.51 9.61 -0.68
N ILE A 106 2.25 10.00 -0.51
CA ILE A 106 1.12 9.43 -1.26
C ILE A 106 1.08 10.01 -2.67
N PHE A 107 0.92 9.14 -3.66
CA PHE A 107 0.91 9.52 -5.08
C PHE A 107 -0.20 8.82 -5.88
N GLY A 108 -1.18 8.21 -5.20
CA GLY A 108 -2.28 7.50 -5.86
C GLY A 108 -3.10 8.35 -6.85
N GLY A 109 -3.16 9.66 -6.65
CA GLY A 109 -3.85 10.61 -7.55
C GLY A 109 -3.03 11.04 -8.75
N SER A 110 -1.80 10.54 -8.90
CA SER A 110 -0.97 10.84 -10.05
C SER A 110 -1.35 9.99 -11.26
N HIS A 111 -1.20 10.57 -12.45
CA HIS A 111 -1.45 9.87 -13.71
C HIS A 111 -0.61 8.58 -13.87
N TYR A 112 0.63 8.57 -13.38
CA TYR A 112 1.49 7.38 -13.47
C TYR A 112 1.06 6.27 -12.51
N TYR A 113 0.43 6.58 -11.37
CA TYR A 113 -0.19 5.56 -10.53
C TYR A 113 -1.41 4.97 -11.22
N GLU A 114 -2.29 5.81 -11.77
CA GLU A 114 -3.48 5.37 -12.49
C GLU A 114 -3.15 4.41 -13.64
N GLU A 115 -2.16 4.76 -14.48
CA GLU A 115 -1.77 3.92 -15.62
C GLU A 115 -1.05 2.62 -15.23
N ARG A 116 -0.38 2.60 -14.08
CA ARG A 116 0.52 1.49 -13.66
C ARG A 116 0.12 0.88 -12.34
N ARG A 117 -1.14 1.06 -11.94
CA ARG A 117 -1.69 0.61 -10.65
C ARG A 117 -1.37 -0.85 -10.37
N ASP A 118 -1.58 -1.71 -11.37
CA ASP A 118 -1.34 -3.15 -11.23
C ASP A 118 0.14 -3.49 -11.01
N GLU A 119 1.06 -2.75 -11.64
CA GLU A 119 2.50 -2.92 -11.42
C GLU A 119 2.90 -2.50 -9.99
N TYR A 120 2.33 -1.42 -9.48
CA TYR A 120 2.55 -0.97 -8.11
C TYR A 120 2.03 -1.95 -7.06
N ILE A 121 0.83 -2.50 -7.29
CA ILE A 121 0.25 -3.52 -6.42
C ILE A 121 1.08 -4.81 -6.49
N GLN A 122 1.47 -5.25 -7.69
CA GLN A 122 2.35 -6.41 -7.85
C GLN A 122 3.69 -6.21 -7.15
N GLU A 123 4.30 -5.03 -7.26
CA GLU A 123 5.53 -4.67 -6.57
C GLU A 123 5.35 -4.76 -5.04
N LEU A 124 4.23 -4.24 -4.51
CA LEU A 124 3.92 -4.25 -3.08
C LEU A 124 3.93 -5.67 -2.48
N PHE A 125 3.35 -6.66 -3.18
CA PHE A 125 3.23 -8.03 -2.68
C PHE A 125 4.38 -8.96 -3.06
N SER A 126 5.15 -8.64 -4.11
CA SER A 126 6.30 -9.46 -4.52
C SER A 126 7.58 -9.17 -3.71
N GLY A 127 7.61 -8.08 -2.93
CA GLY A 127 8.75 -7.72 -2.08
C GLY A 127 10.06 -7.49 -2.84
N THR A 128 9.99 -7.40 -4.16
CA THR A 128 11.17 -7.26 -5.01
C THR A 128 11.09 -5.93 -5.74
N SER A 129 12.02 -5.02 -5.41
CA SER A 129 12.59 -4.16 -6.44
C SER A 129 12.91 -5.10 -7.61
N LEU A 130 12.25 -5.01 -8.78
CA LEU A 130 12.55 -5.82 -9.98
C LEU A 130 14.06 -5.88 -10.26
N LYS A 131 14.76 -6.81 -9.63
CA LYS A 131 15.98 -7.43 -10.11
C LYS A 131 15.49 -8.70 -10.76
N ARG A 132 15.30 -8.60 -12.08
CA ARG A 132 15.25 -9.69 -13.06
C ARG A 132 14.99 -11.09 -12.48
N SER A 133 13.83 -11.66 -12.79
CA SER A 133 13.79 -13.02 -13.32
C SER A 133 13.14 -13.00 -14.70
N ILE A 134 13.95 -12.62 -15.69
CA ILE A 134 13.79 -13.16 -17.04
C ILE A 134 14.18 -14.64 -16.91
N ALA A 135 13.26 -15.45 -16.39
CA ALA A 135 13.42 -16.89 -16.23
C ALA A 135 12.04 -17.52 -16.08
N ASN A 136 11.12 -17.23 -17.01
CA ASN A 136 9.90 -18.03 -17.26
C ASN A 136 9.22 -17.69 -18.60
N ILE A 137 10.00 -17.27 -19.61
CA ILE A 137 9.56 -17.32 -21.01
C ILE A 137 10.61 -18.19 -21.71
N ASP A 138 10.46 -19.50 -21.58
CA ASP A 138 11.01 -20.51 -22.50
C ASP A 138 10.52 -21.90 -22.06
N ARG A 139 9.19 -22.12 -22.12
CA ARG A 139 8.60 -23.48 -22.24
C ARG A 139 7.29 -23.45 -23.00
N VAL A 140 7.35 -22.97 -24.24
CA VAL A 140 6.48 -23.47 -25.31
C VAL A 140 7.34 -23.47 -26.57
N ILE A 141 7.73 -24.66 -27.06
CA ILE A 141 7.92 -25.04 -28.48
C ILE A 141 8.60 -26.44 -28.53
N TYR A 142 7.79 -27.41 -28.97
CA TYR A 142 8.04 -28.66 -29.72
C TYR A 142 9.17 -29.63 -29.33
N ASN A 143 8.75 -30.85 -28.96
CA ASN A 143 9.08 -32.09 -29.67
C ASN A 143 7.85 -33.00 -29.69
#